data_AF-A0A183DBQ7-F1
#
_entry.id   AF-A0A183DBQ7-F1
#
_cell.length_a   1.000
_cell.length_b   1.000
_cell.length_c   1.000
_cell.angle_alpha   90.00
_cell.angle_beta   90.00
_cell.angle_gamma   90.00
#
_symmetry.space_group_name_H-M   'P 1'
#
loop_
_entity.id
_entity.type
_entity.pdbx_description
1 polymer ?
#
loop_
_entity_poly.entity_id
_entity_poly.type
_entity_poly.pdbx_seq_one_letter_code
_entity_poly.pdbx_strand_id
1 'polypeptide(L)'
;MLDIVDAASILLRFQMEGVSVGPRWKALLPIVLPHAHDHILAFNDAHIRMVIEGCDESTSRKDHCSSISSFVRFAFGLKTMLFRGIVFFLRRYFKKNSVLDLPSSR
;
A
#
# COMPACT_ATOMS: atom_id res chain seq x y z
N MET A 1 -2.76 0.12 -15.68
CA MET A 1 -2.77 -0.64 -14.40
C MET A 1 -3.85 -1.71 -14.37
N LEU A 2 -5.09 -1.42 -14.80
CA LEU A 2 -6.16 -2.43 -14.90
C LEU A 2 -5.76 -3.66 -15.75
N ASP A 3 -5.13 -3.46 -16.90
CA ASP A 3 -4.71 -4.59 -17.76
C ASP A 3 -3.69 -5.51 -17.07
N ILE A 4 -2.82 -4.94 -16.22
CA ILE A 4 -1.79 -5.67 -15.50
C ILE A 4 -2.41 -6.50 -14.38
N VAL A 5 -3.35 -5.93 -13.62
CA VAL A 5 -4.04 -6.68 -12.55
C VAL A 5 -4.89 -7.80 -13.15
N ASP A 6 -5.61 -7.54 -14.25
CA ASP A 6 -6.40 -8.55 -14.96
C ASP A 6 -5.53 -9.70 -15.48
N ALA A 7 -4.37 -9.36 -16.07
CA ALA A 7 -3.39 -10.35 -16.53
C ALA A 7 -2.81 -11.17 -15.37
N ALA A 8 -2.47 -10.55 -14.24
CA ALA A 8 -2.00 -11.27 -13.06
C ALA A 8 -3.10 -12.22 -12.52
N SER A 9 -4.35 -11.75 -12.44
CA SER A 9 -5.46 -12.56 -11.94
C SER A 9 -5.79 -13.75 -12.84
N ILE A 10 -5.69 -13.62 -14.18
CA ILE A 10 -5.97 -14.75 -15.07
C ILE A 10 -4.84 -15.79 -15.05
N LEU A 11 -3.57 -15.35 -14.96
CA LEU A 11 -2.45 -16.27 -14.82
C LEU A 11 -2.51 -17.04 -13.50
N LEU A 12 -2.86 -16.35 -12.40
CA LEU A 12 -3.05 -17.02 -11.11
C LEU A 12 -4.14 -18.10 -11.20
N ARG A 13 -5.29 -17.77 -11.81
CA ARG A 13 -6.39 -18.74 -12.00
C ARG A 13 -5.96 -19.94 -12.84
N PHE A 14 -5.27 -19.71 -13.96
CA PHE A 14 -4.74 -20.82 -14.77
C PHE A 14 -3.80 -21.71 -13.97
N GLN A 15 -2.88 -21.11 -13.19
CA GLN A 15 -1.97 -21.89 -12.35
C GLN A 15 -2.72 -22.69 -11.26
N MET A 16 -3.77 -22.13 -10.68
CA MET A 16 -4.63 -22.84 -9.70
C MET A 16 -5.37 -24.02 -10.31
N GLU A 17 -5.78 -23.93 -11.58
CA GLU A 17 -6.39 -25.03 -12.35
C GLU A 17 -5.35 -26.04 -12.89
N GLY A 18 -4.09 -25.93 -12.47
CA GLY A 18 -3.00 -26.81 -12.93
C GLY A 18 -2.54 -26.53 -14.37
N VAL A 19 -3.01 -25.44 -14.99
CA VAL A 19 -2.56 -25.05 -16.33
C VAL A 19 -1.18 -24.41 -16.25
N SER A 20 -0.25 -24.91 -17.05
CA SER A 20 1.10 -24.36 -17.12
C SER A 20 1.10 -22.95 -17.72
N VAL A 21 1.43 -21.97 -16.89
CA VAL A 21 1.55 -20.55 -17.28
C VAL A 21 2.88 -20.21 -17.94
N GLY A 22 3.90 -21.06 -17.82
CA GLY A 22 5.19 -20.92 -18.50
C GLY A 22 5.88 -19.57 -18.23
N PRO A 23 6.46 -18.90 -19.25
CA PRO A 23 7.20 -17.65 -19.07
C PRO A 23 6.30 -16.42 -18.90
N ARG A 24 4.97 -16.57 -18.85
CA ARG A 24 4.02 -15.45 -18.85
C ARG A 24 4.15 -14.56 -17.60
N TRP A 25 4.48 -15.13 -16.45
CA TRP A 25 4.80 -14.34 -15.25
C TRP A 25 6.00 -13.42 -15.49
N LYS A 26 7.08 -13.96 -16.07
CA LYS A 26 8.30 -13.21 -16.38
C LYS A 26 8.03 -12.08 -17.39
N ALA A 27 7.09 -12.27 -18.31
CA ALA A 27 6.69 -11.23 -19.25
C ALA A 27 5.99 -10.04 -18.57
N LEU A 28 5.27 -10.28 -17.46
CA LEU A 28 4.62 -9.21 -16.69
C LEU A 28 5.59 -8.47 -15.76
N LEU A 29 6.67 -9.12 -15.32
CA LEU A 29 7.61 -8.56 -14.36
C LEU A 29 8.15 -7.15 -14.74
N PRO A 30 8.71 -6.91 -15.95
CA PRO A 30 9.21 -5.58 -16.30
C PRO A 30 8.11 -4.51 -16.40
N ILE A 31 6.84 -4.93 -16.52
CA ILE A 31 5.68 -4.04 -16.60
C ILE A 31 5.22 -3.64 -15.20
N VAL A 32 5.30 -4.55 -14.21
CA VAL A 32 4.81 -4.29 -12.85
C VAL A 32 5.82 -3.60 -11.95
N LEU A 33 7.13 -3.85 -12.15
CA LEU A 33 8.18 -3.32 -11.29
C LEU A 33 8.23 -1.79 -11.21
N PRO A 34 8.00 -1.02 -12.29
CA PRO A 34 7.92 0.43 -12.21
C PRO A 34 6.85 0.95 -11.24
N HIS A 35 5.83 0.13 -10.93
CA HIS A 35 4.70 0.47 -10.06
C HIS A 35 4.82 -0.09 -8.64
N ALA A 36 5.90 -0.80 -8.31
CA ALA A 36 6.06 -1.49 -7.02
C ALA A 36 6.14 -0.54 -5.79
N HIS A 37 6.34 0.75 -6.02
CA HIS A 37 6.44 1.77 -4.97
C HIS A 37 5.27 2.77 -5.00
N ASP A 38 4.30 2.59 -5.89
CA ASP A 38 3.19 3.53 -6.07
C ASP A 38 2.27 3.56 -4.82
N HIS A 39 1.98 2.39 -4.25
CA HIS A 39 1.16 2.21 -3.04
C HIS A 39 -0.17 2.99 -3.02
N ILE A 40 -0.77 3.21 -4.19
CA ILE A 40 -2.00 3.99 -4.35
C ILE A 40 -3.20 3.20 -3.81
N LEU A 41 -3.28 1.91 -4.15
CA LEU A 41 -4.33 0.99 -3.73
C LEU A 41 -3.71 -0.34 -3.32
N ALA A 42 -4.02 -0.84 -2.12
CA ALA A 42 -3.59 -2.15 -1.65
C ALA A 42 -4.00 -3.29 -2.60
N PHE A 43 -5.10 -3.10 -3.34
CA PHE A 43 -5.52 -3.99 -4.42
C PHE A 43 -4.45 -4.14 -5.50
N ASN A 44 -3.85 -3.03 -5.96
CA ASN A 44 -2.79 -3.09 -6.97
C ASN A 44 -1.52 -3.72 -6.40
N ASP A 45 -1.14 -3.38 -5.17
CA ASP A 45 0.03 -3.96 -4.48
C ASP A 45 -0.05 -5.49 -4.37
N ALA A 46 -1.26 -6.03 -4.14
CA ALA A 46 -1.50 -7.46 -4.09
C ALA A 46 -1.24 -8.13 -5.45
N HIS A 47 -1.68 -7.52 -6.55
CA HIS A 47 -1.49 -8.06 -7.90
C HIS A 47 -0.04 -7.95 -8.37
N ILE A 48 0.65 -6.86 -8.04
CA ILE A 48 2.10 -6.73 -8.25
C ILE A 48 2.82 -7.85 -7.50
N ARG A 49 2.41 -8.13 -6.25
CA ARG A 49 2.99 -9.22 -5.46
C ARG A 49 2.75 -10.59 -6.11
N MET A 50 1.58 -10.85 -6.68
CA MET A 50 1.32 -12.10 -7.40
C MET A 50 2.32 -12.32 -8.54
N VAL A 51 2.61 -11.28 -9.33
CA VAL A 51 3.58 -11.37 -10.45
C VAL A 51 5.00 -11.64 -9.95
N ILE A 52 5.42 -10.95 -8.89
CA ILE A 52 6.76 -11.14 -8.30
C ILE A 52 6.92 -12.59 -7.79
N GLU A 53 5.90 -13.12 -7.11
CA GLU A 53 5.93 -14.52 -6.64
C GLU A 53 5.90 -15.52 -7.79
N GLY A 54 5.14 -15.25 -8.86
CA GLY A 54 5.14 -16.08 -10.06
C GLY A 54 6.49 -16.13 -10.80
N CYS A 55 7.43 -15.24 -10.48
CA CYS A 55 8.79 -15.22 -11.05
C CYS A 55 9.88 -15.71 -10.09
N ASP A 56 9.56 -16.01 -8.82
CA ASP A 56 10.53 -16.35 -7.76
C ASP A 56 11.65 -15.30 -7.54
N GLU A 57 11.39 -14.03 -7.87
CA GLU A 57 12.37 -12.95 -7.80
C GLU A 57 12.54 -12.40 -6.38
N SER A 58 13.46 -13.00 -5.63
CA SER A 58 13.67 -12.70 -4.20
C SER A 58 14.05 -11.24 -3.90
N THR A 59 14.78 -10.58 -4.80
CA THR A 59 15.18 -9.17 -4.65
C THR A 59 13.98 -8.25 -4.74
N SER A 60 13.20 -8.36 -5.82
CA SER A 60 11.97 -7.59 -6.03
C SER A 60 10.95 -7.85 -4.93
N ARG A 61 10.87 -9.09 -4.43
CA ARG A 61 10.00 -9.45 -3.30
C ARG A 61 10.37 -8.70 -2.02
N LYS A 62 11.66 -8.65 -1.69
CA LYS A 62 12.16 -7.94 -0.49
C LYS A 62 11.97 -6.43 -0.62
N ASP A 63 12.23 -5.89 -1.80
CA ASP A 63 12.05 -4.47 -2.11
C ASP A 63 10.57 -4.07 -1.94
N HIS A 64 9.65 -4.79 -2.59
CA HIS A 64 8.20 -4.56 -2.48
C HIS A 64 7.67 -4.67 -1.04
N CYS A 65 8.14 -5.66 -0.26
CA CYS A 65 7.78 -5.76 1.16
C CYS A 65 8.27 -4.56 1.98
N SER A 66 9.48 -4.08 1.68
CA SER A 66 10.13 -2.99 2.41
C SER A 66 9.48 -1.64 2.06
N SER A 67 9.11 -1.43 0.80
CA SER A 67 8.40 -0.24 0.33
C SER A 67 7.01 -0.15 0.97
N ILE A 68 6.21 -1.24 0.94
CA ILE A 68 4.91 -1.30 1.62
C ILE A 68 5.05 -1.01 3.11
N SER A 69 6.03 -1.63 3.79
CA SER A 69 6.26 -1.40 5.22
C SER A 69 6.59 0.05 5.53
N SER A 70 7.40 0.68 4.68
CA SER A 70 7.77 2.09 4.80
C SER A 70 6.57 3.00 4.54
N PHE A 71 5.78 2.73 3.51
CA PHE A 71 4.55 3.46 3.20
C PHE A 71 3.55 3.41 4.35
N VAL A 72 3.30 2.22 4.92
CA VAL A 72 2.39 2.05 6.06
C VAL A 72 2.89 2.85 7.25
N ARG A 73 4.18 2.73 7.61
CA ARG A 73 4.79 3.51 8.71
C ARG A 73 4.65 5.01 8.49
N PHE A 74 4.91 5.48 7.27
CA PHE A 74 4.76 6.89 6.90
C PHE A 74 3.30 7.36 7.03
N ALA A 75 2.35 6.61 6.47
CA ALA A 75 0.93 6.94 6.52
C ALA A 75 0.40 7.02 7.96
N PHE A 76 0.81 6.09 8.84
CA PHE A 76 0.48 6.15 10.27
C PHE A 76 1.14 7.35 10.97
N GLY A 77 2.39 7.66 10.65
CA GLY A 77 3.09 8.84 11.16
C GLY A 77 2.40 10.14 10.75
N LEU A 78 1.98 10.27 9.49
CA LEU A 78 1.30 11.46 9.00
C LEU A 78 -0.09 11.63 9.63
N LYS A 79 -0.87 10.55 9.74
CA LYS A 79 -2.19 10.58 10.41
C LYS A 79 -2.07 11.02 11.86
N THR A 80 -1.10 10.48 12.60
CA THR A 80 -0.87 10.87 14.00
C THR A 80 -0.40 12.31 14.12
N MET A 81 0.47 12.78 13.22
CA MET A 81 0.94 14.17 13.21
C MET A 81 -0.17 15.18 12.89
N LEU A 82 -0.95 14.94 11.82
CA LEU A 82 -2.09 15.78 11.44
C LEU A 82 -3.15 15.82 12.53
N PHE A 83 -3.51 14.67 13.08
CA PHE A 83 -4.50 14.60 14.16
C PHE A 83 -4.02 15.38 15.40
N ARG A 84 -2.75 15.22 15.79
CA ARG A 84 -2.16 15.98 16.91
C ARG A 84 -2.12 17.48 16.62
N GLY A 85 -1.78 17.87 15.40
CA GLY A 85 -1.74 19.27 14.97
C GLY A 85 -3.11 19.93 15.00
N ILE A 86 -4.14 19.26 14.45
CA ILE A 86 -5.53 19.74 14.45
C ILE A 86 -6.05 19.83 15.89
N VAL A 87 -5.87 18.79 16.71
CA VAL A 87 -6.32 18.80 18.12
C VAL A 87 -5.63 19.90 18.92
N PHE A 88 -4.31 20.10 18.72
CA PHE A 88 -3.57 21.18 19.37
C PHE A 88 -4.08 22.56 18.95
N PHE A 89 -4.27 22.77 17.65
CA PHE A 89 -4.80 24.02 17.10
C PHE A 89 -6.21 24.31 17.63
N LEU A 90 -7.11 23.32 17.57
CA LEU A 90 -8.48 23.45 18.07
C LEU A 90 -8.50 23.75 19.56
N ARG A 91 -7.71 23.05 20.39
CA ARG A 91 -7.58 23.37 21.83
C ARG A 91 -7.16 24.82 22.07
N ARG A 92 -6.18 25.32 21.30
CA ARG A 92 -5.72 26.71 21.42
C ARG A 92 -6.76 27.70 20.95
N TYR A 93 -7.47 27.40 19.86
CA TYR A 93 -8.55 28.21 19.32
C TYR A 93 -9.72 28.31 20.31
N PHE A 94 -10.19 27.20 20.86
CA PHE A 94 -11.28 27.19 21.83
C PHE A 94 -10.91 27.85 23.16
N LYS A 95 -9.66 27.66 23.64
CA LYS A 95 -9.15 28.36 24.83
C LYS A 95 -9.06 29.88 24.62
N LYS A 96 -8.66 30.32 23.42
CA LYS A 96 -8.55 31.76 23.10
C LYS A 96 -9.91 32.44 22.97
N ASN A 97 -10.93 31.73 22.51
CA ASN A 97 -12.26 32.29 22.25
C ASN A 97 -13.28 32.03 23.37
N SER A 98 -12.86 31.45 24.51
CA SER A 98 -13.70 31.24 25.70
C SER A 98 -14.99 30.43 25.44
N VAL A 99 -15.02 29.58 24.40
CA VAL A 99 -16.25 28.89 23.98
C VAL A 99 -16.44 27.54 24.69
N LEU A 100 -15.41 26.99 25.33
CA LEU A 100 -15.50 25.70 26.02
C LEU A 100 -14.59 25.62 27.26
N ASP A 101 -15.19 25.65 28.45
CA ASP A 101 -14.61 25.02 29.64
C ASP A 101 -14.75 23.50 29.49
N LEU A 102 -13.80 22.88 28.78
CA LEU A 102 -13.73 21.42 28.73
C LEU A 102 -13.22 20.90 30.09
N PRO A 103 -13.92 19.98 30.75
CA PRO A 103 -13.50 19.44 32.03
C PRO A 103 -12.15 18.71 31.88
N SER A 104 -11.27 18.88 32.87
CA SER A 104 -9.98 18.19 32.88
C SER A 104 -10.21 16.68 32.97
N SER A 105 -9.72 15.95 31.98
CA SER A 105 -9.65 14.48 32.05
C SER A 105 -8.65 14.09 33.14
N ARG A 106 -9.13 13.37 34.17
CA ARG A 106 -8.29 12.60 35.08
C ARG A 106 -7.65 11.42 34.36
#